data_AF-A0A1M6E4G0-F1
#
_entry.id   AF-A0A1M6E4G0-F1
#
_cell.length_a   1.000
_cell.length_b   1.000
_cell.length_c   1.000
_cell.angle_alpha   90.00
_cell.angle_beta   90.00
_cell.angle_gamma   90.00
#
_symmetry.space_group_name_H-M   'P 1'
#
loop_
_entity.id
_entity.type
_entity.pdbx_description
1 polymer ?
#
loop_
_entity_poly.entity_id
_entity_poly.type
_entity_poly.pdbx_seq_one_letter_code
_entity_poly.pdbx_strand_id
1 'polypeptide(L)'
;MEYHNLDSKHLPKKYINLQPYVSKYFHLPAKNLMRLENAVRALHIPVIYNFHDAYSDAHYTAEILKRIYNPSIEPCLYDPSHIPIKTKQYRREIDYDKLIKQFEKIYNRKMTKEEQEMIKLAYHMGKTRQFLK
;
A
#
# COMPACT_ATOMS: atom_id res chain seq x y z
N MET A 1 16.70 -13.18 -21.93
CA MET A 1 16.59 -14.40 -21.10
C MET A 1 15.24 -15.03 -21.39
N GLU A 2 15.23 -16.17 -22.06
CA GLU A 2 14.02 -17.00 -22.18
C GLU A 2 13.86 -17.76 -20.86
N TYR A 3 13.05 -17.22 -19.96
CA TYR A 3 12.65 -17.96 -18.76
C TYR A 3 11.95 -19.24 -19.22
N HIS A 4 12.45 -20.41 -18.80
CA HIS A 4 11.99 -21.75 -19.22
C HIS A 4 12.13 -22.10 -20.70
N ASN A 5 13.04 -21.47 -21.47
CA ASN A 5 13.24 -21.74 -22.91
C ASN A 5 11.96 -21.59 -23.76
N LEU A 6 11.08 -20.67 -23.34
CA LEU A 6 9.84 -20.37 -24.06
C LEU A 6 10.03 -19.14 -24.95
N ASP A 7 9.54 -19.22 -26.18
CA ASP A 7 9.51 -18.08 -27.10
C ASP A 7 8.52 -17.01 -26.59
N SER A 8 9.02 -15.79 -26.41
CA SER A 8 8.25 -14.64 -25.94
C SER A 8 7.77 -13.73 -27.08
N LYS A 9 8.09 -14.06 -28.34
CA LYS A 9 7.79 -13.24 -29.52
C LYS A 9 6.31 -12.89 -29.67
N HIS A 10 5.43 -13.80 -29.28
CA HIS A 10 3.97 -13.64 -29.40
C HIS A 10 3.30 -13.12 -28.13
N LEU A 11 4.07 -12.87 -27.05
CA LEU A 11 3.50 -12.35 -25.82
C LEU A 11 3.17 -10.85 -25.95
N PRO A 12 2.01 -10.41 -25.43
CA PRO A 12 1.68 -8.99 -25.43
C PRO A 12 2.67 -8.22 -24.56
N LYS A 13 3.26 -7.16 -25.13
CA LYS A 13 4.20 -6.26 -24.43
C LYS A 13 3.49 -5.15 -23.64
N LYS A 14 2.16 -5.15 -23.64
CA LYS A 14 1.32 -4.10 -23.08
C LYS A 14 0.28 -4.70 -22.15
N TYR A 15 -0.02 -4.00 -21.06
CA TYR A 15 -1.03 -4.39 -20.08
C TYR A 15 -1.79 -3.17 -19.58
N ILE A 16 -2.98 -3.39 -19.03
CA ILE A 16 -3.77 -2.34 -18.37
C ILE A 16 -3.78 -2.63 -16.88
N ASN A 17 -3.24 -1.71 -16.07
CA ASN A 17 -3.46 -1.74 -14.63
C ASN A 17 -4.81 -1.06 -14.33
N LEU A 18 -5.82 -1.83 -13.93
CA LEU A 18 -7.17 -1.30 -13.68
C LEU A 18 -7.32 -0.57 -12.35
N GLN A 19 -6.45 -0.80 -11.36
CA GLN A 19 -6.64 -0.24 -10.01
C GLN A 19 -6.68 1.31 -9.97
N PRO A 20 -5.81 2.04 -10.71
CA PRO A 20 -5.90 3.49 -10.79
C PRO A 20 -7.19 3.96 -11.45
N TYR A 21 -7.67 3.25 -12.47
CA TYR A 21 -8.91 3.60 -13.17
C TYR A 21 -10.15 3.39 -12.30
N VAL A 22 -10.19 2.30 -11.52
CA VAL A 22 -11.25 2.09 -10.50
C VAL A 22 -11.24 3.24 -9.48
N SER A 23 -10.07 3.62 -9.00
CA SER A 23 -9.94 4.71 -8.02
C SER A 23 -10.42 6.05 -8.61
N LYS A 24 -10.07 6.34 -9.86
CA LYS A 24 -10.54 7.51 -10.61
C LYS A 24 -12.06 7.48 -10.82
N TYR A 25 -12.63 6.32 -11.15
CA TYR A 25 -14.07 6.14 -11.33
C TYR A 25 -14.86 6.52 -10.07
N PHE A 26 -14.33 6.19 -8.89
CA PHE A 26 -14.93 6.55 -7.59
C PHE A 26 -14.47 7.89 -7.02
N HIS A 27 -13.75 8.72 -7.79
CA HIS A 27 -13.20 10.01 -7.34
C HIS A 27 -12.32 9.90 -6.07
N LEU A 28 -11.60 8.78 -5.93
CA LEU A 28 -10.70 8.54 -4.80
C LEU A 28 -9.32 9.17 -5.06
N PRO A 29 -8.58 9.55 -3.99
CA PRO A 29 -7.20 10.00 -4.13
C PRO A 29 -6.34 8.95 -4.83
N ALA A 30 -5.44 9.35 -5.71
CA ALA A 30 -4.61 8.43 -6.52
C ALA A 30 -3.75 7.44 -5.69
N LYS A 31 -3.52 7.73 -4.41
CA LYS A 31 -2.80 6.85 -3.47
C LYS A 31 -3.65 5.73 -2.86
N ASN A 32 -4.97 5.76 -3.06
CA ASN A 32 -5.91 4.78 -2.53
C ASN A 32 -6.26 3.73 -3.59
N LEU A 33 -5.30 2.89 -3.95
CA LEU A 33 -5.54 1.77 -4.87
C LEU A 33 -6.48 0.75 -4.23
N MET A 34 -7.63 0.54 -4.85
CA MET A 34 -8.60 -0.44 -4.36
C MET A 34 -8.13 -1.88 -4.62
N ARG A 35 -8.31 -2.73 -3.61
CA ARG A 35 -8.18 -4.20 -3.74
C ARG A 35 -9.34 -4.73 -4.58
N LEU A 36 -9.12 -5.86 -5.25
CA LEU A 36 -10.10 -6.48 -6.15
C LEU A 36 -11.47 -6.65 -5.48
N GLU A 37 -11.51 -7.30 -4.32
CA GLU A 37 -12.74 -7.52 -3.56
C GLU A 37 -13.49 -6.22 -3.22
N ASN A 38 -12.76 -5.17 -2.82
CA ASN A 38 -13.37 -3.88 -2.51
C ASN A 38 -13.97 -3.25 -3.78
N ALA A 39 -13.32 -3.38 -4.93
CA ALA A 39 -13.82 -2.88 -6.20
C ALA A 39 -15.08 -3.63 -6.65
N VAL A 40 -15.08 -4.97 -6.54
CA VAL A 40 -16.25 -5.83 -6.81
C VAL A 40 -17.45 -5.40 -5.97
N ARG A 41 -17.25 -5.25 -4.66
CA ARG A 41 -18.31 -4.80 -3.74
C ARG A 41 -18.81 -3.40 -4.07
N ALA A 42 -17.90 -2.44 -4.30
CA ALA A 42 -18.27 -1.05 -4.59
C ALA A 42 -19.02 -0.90 -5.93
N LEU A 43 -18.71 -1.74 -6.92
CA LEU A 43 -19.41 -1.78 -8.20
C LEU A 43 -20.69 -2.64 -8.17
N HIS A 44 -21.02 -3.22 -7.01
CA HIS A 44 -22.17 -4.11 -6.82
C HIS A 44 -22.16 -5.30 -7.78
N ILE A 45 -20.97 -5.83 -8.09
CA ILE A 45 -20.81 -7.04 -8.89
C ILE A 45 -21.14 -8.25 -8.00
N PRO A 46 -22.02 -9.17 -8.44
CA PRO A 46 -22.35 -10.36 -7.66
C PRO A 46 -21.13 -11.23 -7.36
N VAL A 47 -20.94 -11.60 -6.09
CA VAL A 47 -19.85 -12.48 -5.67
C VAL A 47 -20.35 -13.93 -5.73
N ILE A 48 -20.03 -14.62 -6.82
CA ILE A 48 -20.43 -16.01 -7.09
C ILE A 48 -19.28 -17.02 -6.91
N TYR A 49 -18.04 -16.53 -6.97
CA TYR A 49 -16.81 -17.28 -6.79
C TYR A 49 -15.98 -16.71 -5.64
N ASN A 50 -15.16 -17.56 -5.03
CA ASN A 50 -14.21 -17.15 -4.00
C ASN A 50 -13.03 -16.37 -4.62
N PHE A 51 -12.54 -15.37 -3.89
CA PHE A 51 -11.29 -14.69 -4.22
C PHE A 51 -10.08 -15.61 -3.98
N HIS A 52 -8.91 -15.21 -4.50
CA HIS A 52 -7.65 -15.96 -4.40
C HIS A 52 -7.59 -17.23 -5.26
N ASP A 53 -8.50 -17.35 -6.21
CA ASP A 53 -8.44 -18.29 -7.32
C ASP A 53 -8.21 -17.49 -8.61
N ALA A 54 -7.26 -17.93 -9.46
CA ALA A 54 -6.82 -17.14 -10.61
C ALA A 54 -7.92 -16.97 -11.66
N TYR A 55 -8.76 -18.00 -11.85
CA TYR A 55 -9.89 -17.92 -12.77
C TYR A 55 -10.94 -16.93 -12.26
N SER A 56 -11.29 -17.02 -10.98
CA SER A 56 -12.25 -16.13 -10.32
C SER A 56 -11.76 -14.68 -10.32
N ASP A 57 -10.49 -14.44 -10.02
CA ASP A 57 -9.88 -13.11 -10.04
C ASP A 57 -9.86 -12.52 -11.46
N ALA A 58 -9.58 -13.33 -12.48
CA ALA A 58 -9.66 -12.91 -13.88
C ALA A 58 -11.10 -12.57 -14.30
N HIS A 59 -12.08 -13.36 -13.88
CA HIS A 59 -13.50 -13.10 -14.10
C HIS A 59 -13.92 -11.76 -13.52
N TYR A 60 -13.64 -11.51 -12.24
CA TYR A 60 -13.98 -10.24 -11.59
C TYR A 60 -13.22 -9.06 -12.19
N THR A 61 -11.96 -9.24 -12.59
CA THR A 61 -11.19 -8.20 -13.28
C THR A 61 -11.86 -7.81 -14.61
N ALA A 62 -12.40 -8.77 -15.36
CA ALA A 62 -13.14 -8.51 -16.58
C ALA A 62 -14.47 -7.79 -16.33
N GLU A 63 -15.24 -8.21 -15.31
CA GLU A 63 -16.49 -7.55 -14.93
C GLU A 63 -16.26 -6.10 -14.48
N ILE A 64 -15.20 -5.84 -13.73
CA ILE A 64 -14.79 -4.49 -13.35
C ILE A 64 -14.50 -3.65 -14.61
N LEU A 65 -13.68 -4.16 -15.53
CA LEU A 65 -13.35 -3.46 -16.77
C LEU A 65 -14.62 -3.10 -17.56
N LYS A 66 -15.57 -4.03 -17.72
CA LYS A 66 -16.85 -3.77 -18.39
C LYS A 66 -17.60 -2.60 -17.75
N ARG A 67 -17.56 -2.48 -16.42
CA ARG A 67 -18.31 -1.45 -15.67
C ARG A 67 -17.68 -0.06 -15.74
N ILE A 68 -16.36 0.02 -15.75
CA ILE A 68 -15.60 1.28 -15.68
C ILE A 68 -15.00 1.70 -17.03
N TYR A 69 -15.24 0.92 -18.09
CA TYR A 69 -14.61 1.15 -19.39
C TYR A 69 -14.83 2.58 -19.87
N ASN A 70 -13.74 3.18 -20.36
CA ASN A 70 -13.71 4.48 -20.97
C ASN A 70 -12.66 4.44 -22.10
N PRO A 71 -12.92 5.03 -23.29
CA PRO A 71 -11.93 5.18 -24.35
C PRO A 71 -10.59 5.80 -23.92
N SER A 72 -10.57 6.55 -22.81
CA SER A 72 -9.34 7.13 -22.24
C SER A 72 -8.46 6.14 -21.47
N ILE A 73 -8.83 4.85 -21.38
CA ILE A 73 -8.00 3.83 -20.73
C ILE A 73 -6.85 3.48 -21.66
N GLU A 74 -5.63 3.75 -21.21
CA GLU A 74 -4.42 3.49 -21.98
C GLU A 74 -3.63 2.30 -21.39
N PRO A 75 -3.11 1.42 -22.26
CA PRO A 75 -2.23 0.34 -21.84
C PRO A 75 -0.79 0.82 -21.62
N CYS A 76 -0.17 0.30 -20.55
CA CYS A 76 1.23 0.52 -20.21
C CYS A 76 2.14 -0.54 -20.82
N LEU A 77 3.41 -0.20 -21.04
CA LEU A 77 4.42 -1.18 -21.45
C LEU A 77 4.78 -2.09 -20.26
N TYR A 78 4.81 -3.39 -20.53
CA TYR A 78 5.32 -4.39 -19.59
C TYR A 78 6.84 -4.51 -19.78
N ASP A 79 7.58 -4.10 -18.76
CA ASP A 79 9.03 -4.27 -18.69
C ASP A 79 9.39 -5.16 -17.48
N PRO A 80 9.66 -6.46 -17.68
CA PRO A 80 10.03 -7.36 -16.60
C PRO A 80 11.45 -7.09 -16.06
N SER A 81 12.28 -6.33 -16.78
CA SER A 81 13.61 -5.92 -16.34
C SER A 81 13.60 -4.62 -15.53
N HIS A 82 12.44 -3.95 -15.42
CA HIS A 82 12.31 -2.73 -14.64
C HIS A 82 12.49 -3.01 -13.14
N ILE A 83 13.53 -2.43 -12.55
CA ILE A 83 13.75 -2.46 -11.10
C ILE A 83 13.27 -1.13 -10.52
N PRO A 84 12.18 -1.10 -9.74
CA PRO A 84 11.72 0.13 -9.12
C PRO A 84 12.76 0.63 -8.12
N ILE A 85 13.15 1.90 -8.25
CA ILE A 85 14.03 2.57 -7.29
C ILE A 85 13.29 2.68 -5.96
N LYS A 86 13.64 1.82 -4.99
CA LYS A 86 13.12 1.94 -3.63
C LYS A 86 13.75 3.17 -2.99
N THR A 87 12.97 4.24 -2.80
CA THR A 87 13.38 5.35 -1.95
C THR A 87 13.63 4.80 -0.56
N LYS A 88 14.89 4.83 -0.08
CA LYS A 88 15.22 4.47 1.31
C LYS A 88 14.39 5.38 2.22
N GLN A 89 13.42 4.81 2.92
CA GLN A 89 12.81 5.51 4.03
C GLN A 89 13.89 5.58 5.12
N TYR A 90 14.50 6.76 5.28
CA TYR A 90 15.40 7.00 6.40
C TYR A 90 14.63 6.67 7.68
N ARG A 91 15.13 5.70 8.45
CA ARG A 91 14.58 5.41 9.78
C ARG A 91 14.70 6.70 10.58
N ARG A 92 13.55 7.26 10.95
CA ARG A 92 13.52 8.42 11.86
C ARG A 92 13.95 7.90 13.23
N GLU A 93 15.17 8.26 13.63
CA GLU A 93 15.68 8.03 14.98
C GLU A 93 15.18 9.15 15.89
N ILE A 94 14.91 8.83 17.15
CA ILE A 94 14.51 9.82 18.14
C ILE A 94 15.71 10.30 18.90
N ASP A 95 15.82 11.62 18.96
CA ASP A 95 16.72 12.33 19.85
C ASP A 95 16.14 12.29 21.27
N TYR A 96 16.54 11.27 22.03
CA TYR A 96 16.09 11.10 23.42
C TYR A 96 16.56 12.24 24.33
N ASP A 97 17.72 12.84 24.05
CA ASP A 97 18.24 13.95 24.86
C ASP A 97 17.34 15.19 24.75
N LYS A 98 16.91 15.52 23.53
CA LYS A 98 15.91 16.59 23.33
C LYS A 98 14.56 16.24 23.94
N LEU A 99 14.14 14.98 23.84
CA LEU A 99 12.88 14.52 24.45
C LEU A 99 12.93 14.75 25.97
N ILE A 100 13.96 14.27 26.66
CA ILE A 100 14.09 14.43 28.10
C ILE A 100 14.19 15.92 28.49
N LYS A 101 15.00 16.71 27.78
CA LYS A 101 15.10 18.17 28.01
C LYS A 101 13.75 18.88 27.93
N GLN A 102 12.88 18.44 27.02
CA GLN A 102 11.54 19.01 26.88
C GLN A 102 10.67 18.68 28.10
N PHE A 103 10.73 17.45 28.62
CA PHE A 103 10.06 17.08 29.87
C PHE A 103 10.61 17.91 31.03
N GLU A 104 11.92 18.04 31.16
CA GLU A 104 12.54 18.84 32.22
C GLU A 104 12.09 20.31 32.18
N LYS A 105 11.95 20.88 30.98
CA LYS A 105 11.41 22.23 30.77
C LYS A 105 9.96 22.35 31.20
N ILE A 106 9.11 21.39 30.84
CA ILE A 106 7.66 21.41 31.18
C ILE A 106 7.46 21.31 32.69
N TYR A 107 8.20 20.43 33.36
CA TYR A 107 8.08 20.20 34.80
C TYR A 107 8.99 21.10 35.65
N ASN A 108 9.77 21.98 35.01
CA ASN A 108 10.76 22.87 35.62
C ASN A 108 11.67 22.15 36.65
N ARG A 109 12.02 20.89 36.37
CA ARG A 109 12.86 20.04 37.23
C ARG A 109 13.62 19.03 36.39
N LYS A 110 14.72 18.51 36.93
CA LYS A 110 15.45 17.41 36.27
C LYS A 110 14.68 16.10 36.37
N MET A 111 14.76 15.28 35.31
CA MET A 111 14.18 13.94 35.31
C MET A 111 15.18 12.96 35.91
N THR A 112 14.73 12.11 36.83
CA THR A 112 15.54 11.02 37.38
C THR A 112 15.81 9.94 36.33
N LYS A 113 16.78 9.06 36.57
CA LYS A 113 17.09 7.96 35.63
C LYS A 113 15.87 7.06 35.39
N GLU A 114 15.14 6.73 36.45
CA GLU A 114 13.91 5.91 36.36
C GLU A 114 12.83 6.61 35.52
N GLU A 115 12.64 7.92 35.71
CA GLU A 115 11.66 8.69 34.92
C GLU A 115 12.04 8.73 33.44
N GLN A 116 13.33 8.88 33.13
CA GLN A 116 13.81 8.83 31.76
C GLN A 116 13.57 7.45 31.11
N GLU A 117 13.77 6.37 31.86
CA GLU A 117 13.47 5.01 31.40
C GLU A 117 11.97 4.79 31.19
N MET A 118 11.13 5.29 32.09
CA MET A 118 9.67 5.26 31.94
C MET A 118 9.21 6.00 30.68
N ILE A 119 9.75 7.20 30.41
CA ILE A 119 9.44 7.98 29.21
C ILE A 119 9.83 7.21 27.94
N LYS A 120 11.02 6.60 27.94
CA LYS A 120 11.49 5.77 26.82
C LYS A 120 10.56 4.57 26.63
N LEU A 121 10.19 3.87 27.69
CA LEU A 121 9.31 2.69 27.64
C LEU A 121 7.94 3.05 27.09
N ALA A 122 7.32 4.11 27.62
CA ALA A 122 6.02 4.61 27.17
C ALA A 122 6.04 4.95 25.67
N TYR A 123 7.10 5.58 25.18
CA TYR A 123 7.27 5.85 23.75
C TYR A 123 7.30 4.57 22.91
N HIS A 124 8.06 3.55 23.33
CA HIS A 124 8.13 2.27 22.61
C HIS A 124 6.77 1.54 22.61
N MET A 125 6.09 1.52 23.76
CA MET A 125 4.75 0.95 23.93
C MET A 125 3.69 1.67 23.07
N GLY A 126 3.78 2.98 22.93
CA GLY A 126 2.92 3.73 22.01
C GLY A 126 3.17 3.37 20.54
N LYS A 127 4.44 3.15 20.18
CA LYS A 127 4.84 2.78 18.81
C LYS A 127 4.35 1.39 18.41
N THR A 128 4.25 0.44 19.34
CA THR A 128 3.71 -0.91 19.06
C THR A 128 2.21 -0.91 18.82
N ARG A 129 1.51 0.21 19.03
CA ARG A 129 0.04 0.32 18.89
C ARG A 129 -0.74 -0.67 19.78
N GLN A 130 -0.08 -1.20 20.81
CA GLN A 130 -0.61 -2.24 21.69
C GLN A 130 -1.89 -1.82 22.43
N PHE A 131 -2.14 -0.52 22.57
CA PHE A 131 -3.24 0.04 23.35
C PHE A 131 -4.25 0.83 22.51
N LEU A 132 -4.27 0.63 21.18
CA LEU A 132 -5.32 1.20 20.33
C LEU A 132 -6.65 0.46 20.58
N LYS A 133 -7.74 1.21 20.81
CA LYS A 133 -9.12 0.71 20.86
C LYS A 133 -9.80 0.89 19.51
#